data_AF-A0A0C3PAH7-F1
#
_entry.id   AF-A0A0C3PAH7-F1
#
_cell.length_a   1.000
_cell.length_b   1.000
_cell.length_c   1.000
_cell.angle_alpha   90.00
_cell.angle_beta   90.00
_cell.angle_gamma   90.00
#
_symmetry.space_group_name_H-M   'P 1'
#
loop_
_entity.id
_entity.type
_entity.pdbx_description
1 polymer ?
#
loop_
_entity_poly.entity_id
_entity_poly.type
_entity_poly.pdbx_seq_one_letter_code
_entity_poly.pdbx_strand_id
1 'polypeptide(L)'
;LQVYIAAIEGYVPEDVICMFCAFLKFCYFVCQNVITEPTLTVIEDALTCFHSYCEVFWNAQVITEFSLPWQHAMKHYPYLIHQFGTPN
;
A
#
# COMPACT_ATOMS: atom_id res chain seq x y z
N LEU A 1 -7.62 -5.67 10.08
CA LEU A 1 -6.84 -6.28 8.98
C LEU A 1 -7.26 -7.72 8.69
N GLN A 2 -7.20 -8.60 9.70
CA GLN A 2 -7.39 -10.05 9.54
C GLN A 2 -8.78 -10.47 9.04
N VAL A 3 -9.85 -9.73 9.40
CA VAL A 3 -11.22 -10.03 8.96
C VAL A 3 -11.43 -9.85 7.44
N TYR A 4 -10.82 -8.82 6.84
CA TYR A 4 -10.96 -8.56 5.40
C TYR A 4 -10.13 -9.54 4.57
N ILE A 5 -8.94 -9.90 5.04
CA ILE A 5 -8.08 -10.90 4.37
C ILE A 5 -8.76 -12.27 4.37
N ALA A 6 -9.29 -12.71 5.51
CA ALA A 6 -9.99 -13.99 5.62
C ALA A 6 -11.23 -14.09 4.71
N ALA A 7 -11.84 -12.96 4.33
CA ALA A 7 -13.01 -12.94 3.45
C ALA A 7 -12.64 -13.14 1.96
N ILE A 8 -11.42 -12.80 1.56
CA ILE A 8 -10.93 -12.94 0.17
C ILE A 8 -10.02 -14.16 0.01
N GLU A 9 -9.54 -14.73 1.10
CA GLU A 9 -8.72 -15.93 1.14
C GLU A 9 -9.43 -17.11 0.46
N GLY A 10 -8.76 -17.74 -0.51
CA GLY A 10 -9.32 -18.83 -1.33
C GLY A 10 -10.15 -18.39 -2.55
N TYR A 11 -10.44 -17.09 -2.71
CA TYR A 11 -11.17 -16.56 -3.88
C TYR A 11 -10.27 -15.83 -4.88
N VAL A 12 -9.13 -15.32 -4.42
CA VAL A 12 -8.17 -14.57 -5.25
C VAL A 12 -6.78 -15.21 -5.21
N PRO A 13 -5.93 -14.98 -6.23
CA PRO A 13 -4.54 -15.41 -6.19
C PRO A 13 -3.81 -14.86 -4.97
N GLU A 14 -2.82 -15.60 -4.49
CA GLU A 14 -2.02 -15.23 -3.32
C GLU A 14 -1.36 -13.85 -3.47
N ASP A 15 -0.89 -13.51 -4.68
CA ASP A 15 -0.32 -12.20 -5.00
C ASP A 15 -1.29 -11.05 -4.74
N VAL A 16 -2.59 -11.27 -4.96
CA VAL A 16 -3.64 -10.27 -4.69
C VAL A 16 -3.80 -10.09 -3.19
N ILE A 17 -3.76 -11.18 -2.42
CA ILE A 17 -3.79 -11.13 -0.96
C ILE A 17 -2.58 -10.36 -0.44
N CYS A 18 -1.38 -10.65 -0.94
CA CYS A 18 -0.15 -9.95 -0.59
C CYS A 18 -0.20 -8.46 -0.95
N MET A 19 -0.72 -8.11 -2.12
CA MET A 19 -0.97 -6.72 -2.52
C MET A 19 -1.87 -6.01 -1.50
N PHE A 20 -3.02 -6.60 -1.16
CA PHE A 20 -3.96 -6.00 -0.21
C PHE A 20 -3.36 -5.89 1.20
N CYS A 21 -2.59 -6.87 1.65
CA CYS A 21 -1.86 -6.81 2.91
C CYS A 21 -0.88 -5.63 2.93
N ALA A 22 -0.08 -5.46 1.88
CA ALA A 22 0.88 -4.36 1.77
C ALA A 22 0.17 -2.99 1.75
N PHE A 23 -0.92 -2.87 0.99
CA PHE A 23 -1.74 -1.66 0.95
C PHE A 23 -2.31 -1.28 2.32
N LEU A 24 -2.94 -2.23 3.01
CA LEU A 24 -3.57 -1.96 4.30
C LEU A 24 -2.51 -1.70 5.39
N LYS A 25 -1.33 -2.32 5.30
CA LYS A 25 -0.19 -2.02 6.15
C LYS A 25 0.27 -0.56 5.95
N PHE A 26 0.40 -0.12 4.71
CA PHE A 26 0.68 1.29 4.39
C PHE A 26 -0.37 2.22 5.03
N CYS A 27 -1.67 1.98 4.81
CA CYS A 27 -2.74 2.80 5.38
C CYS A 27 -2.66 2.85 6.91
N TYR A 28 -2.41 1.71 7.56
CA TYR A 28 -2.30 1.63 9.00
C TYR A 28 -1.18 2.53 9.55
N PHE A 29 -0.02 2.56 8.89
CA PHE A 29 1.13 3.36 9.35
C PHE A 29 0.98 4.85 9.02
N VAL A 30 0.44 5.20 7.86
CA VAL A 30 0.19 6.58 7.47
C VAL A 30 -0.87 7.25 8.35
N CYS A 31 -1.85 6.49 8.85
CA CYS A 31 -2.89 7.00 9.77
C CYS A 31 -2.44 7.11 11.23
N GLN A 32 -1.18 6.82 11.58
CA GLN A 32 -0.71 6.99 12.96
C GLN A 32 -0.50 8.46 13.29
N ASN A 33 -0.87 8.86 14.51
CA ASN A 33 -0.70 10.24 15.00
C ASN A 33 0.77 10.66 15.16
N VAL A 34 1.69 9.69 15.24
CA VAL A 34 3.12 9.94 15.40
C VAL A 34 3.85 9.04 14.42
N ILE A 35 4.46 9.63 13.41
CA ILE A 35 5.33 8.92 12.47
C ILE A 35 6.77 9.29 12.81
N THR A 36 7.54 8.27 13.17
CA THR A 36 8.98 8.38 13.42
C THR A 36 9.75 7.94 12.17
N GLU A 37 11.03 8.31 12.05
CA GLU A 37 11.92 7.84 10.97
C GLU A 37 11.87 6.31 10.71
N PRO A 38 11.94 5.42 11.72
CA PRO A 38 11.80 3.98 11.45
C PRO A 38 10.40 3.60 10.95
N THR A 39 9.36 4.33 11.34
CA THR A 39 8.00 4.13 10.83
C THR A 39 7.90 4.57 9.37
N LEU A 40 8.61 5.64 8.99
CA LEU A 40 8.69 6.10 7.62
C LEU A 40 9.33 5.05 6.71
N THR A 41 10.42 4.40 7.14
CA THR A 41 11.01 3.26 6.41
C THR A 41 10.00 2.13 6.22
N VAL A 42 9.21 1.81 7.25
CA VAL A 42 8.17 0.77 7.13
C VAL A 42 7.06 1.17 6.16
N ILE A 43 6.72 2.46 6.07
CA ILE A 43 5.76 2.99 5.08
C ILE A 43 6.32 2.84 3.66
N GLU A 44 7.58 3.20 3.44
CA GLU A 44 8.26 3.05 2.15
C GLU A 44 8.37 1.59 1.71
N ASP A 45 8.72 0.69 2.63
CA ASP A 45 8.76 -0.75 2.38
C ASP A 45 7.37 -1.30 2.01
N ALA A 46 6.33 -0.91 2.76
CA ALA A 46 4.96 -1.34 2.48
C ALA A 46 4.48 -0.83 1.11
N LEU A 47 4.83 0.41 0.76
CA LEU A 47 4.52 0.99 -0.54
C LEU A 47 5.27 0.27 -1.67
N THR A 48 6.54 -0.06 -1.46
CA THR A 48 7.36 -0.80 -2.42
C THR A 48 6.78 -2.20 -2.65
N CYS A 49 6.47 -2.94 -1.58
CA CYS A 49 5.82 -4.24 -1.67
C CYS A 49 4.48 -4.16 -2.41
N PHE A 50 3.65 -3.14 -2.11
CA PHE A 50 2.39 -2.94 -2.80
C PHE A 50 2.59 -2.76 -4.32
N HIS A 51 3.56 -1.93 -4.72
CA HIS A 51 3.87 -1.74 -6.13
C HIS A 51 4.37 -3.02 -6.82
N SER A 52 5.23 -3.80 -6.16
CA SER A 52 5.72 -5.07 -6.70
C SER A 52 4.59 -6.07 -6.95
N TYR A 53 3.64 -6.21 -6.02
CA TYR A 53 2.49 -7.10 -6.23
C TYR A 53 1.48 -6.55 -7.25
N CYS A 54 1.40 -5.23 -7.41
CA CYS A 54 0.61 -4.63 -8.48
C CYS A 54 1.11 -5.01 -9.89
N GLU A 55 2.43 -5.18 -10.10
CA GLU A 55 2.96 -5.61 -11.40
C GLU A 55 2.39 -6.95 -11.89
N VAL A 56 1.92 -7.81 -10.98
CA VAL A 56 1.25 -9.07 -11.35
C VAL A 56 -0.02 -8.82 -12.17
N PHE A 57 -0.79 -7.78 -11.86
CA PHE A 57 -2.00 -7.43 -12.62
C PHE A 57 -1.68 -6.84 -14.00
N TRP A 58 -0.52 -6.18 -14.14
CA TRP A 58 -0.02 -5.74 -15.44
C TRP A 58 0.34 -6.94 -16.32
N ASN A 59 1.09 -7.89 -15.76
CA ASN A 59 1.49 -9.12 -16.45
C ASN A 59 0.29 -9.99 -16.83
N ALA A 60 -0.74 -10.02 -15.98
CA ALA A 60 -2.00 -10.69 -16.26
C ALA A 60 -2.92 -9.92 -17.24
N GLN A 61 -2.51 -8.74 -17.72
CA GLN A 61 -3.27 -7.84 -18.59
C GLN A 61 -4.67 -7.47 -18.03
N VAL A 62 -4.82 -7.53 -16.70
CA VAL A 62 -6.08 -7.20 -16.02
C VAL A 62 -6.26 -5.69 -15.92
N ILE A 63 -5.15 -4.93 -15.86
CA ILE A 63 -5.14 -3.48 -15.69
C ILE A 63 -4.23 -2.87 -16.75
N THR A 64 -4.71 -1.84 -17.47
CA THR A 64 -3.95 -1.14 -18.51
C THR A 64 -3.15 0.04 -17.97
N GLU A 65 -3.53 0.61 -16.81
CA GLU A 65 -2.77 1.65 -16.12
C GLU A 65 -3.05 1.68 -14.61
N PHE A 66 -2.02 1.92 -13.79
CA PHE A 66 -2.14 2.19 -12.35
C PHE A 66 -2.38 3.68 -12.05
N SER A 67 -3.02 4.40 -12.97
CA SER A 67 -3.26 5.85 -12.92
C SER A 67 -4.45 6.23 -12.03
N LEU A 68 -4.83 5.39 -11.06
CA LEU A 68 -5.88 5.75 -10.12
C LEU A 68 -5.38 6.94 -9.28
N PRO A 69 -6.15 8.03 -9.17
CA PRO A 69 -5.72 9.25 -8.47
C PRO A 69 -5.18 9.00 -7.06
N TRP A 70 -5.77 8.04 -6.35
CA TRP A 70 -5.33 7.61 -5.02
C TRP A 70 -4.00 6.85 -5.03
N GLN A 71 -3.78 5.94 -5.98
CA GLN A 71 -2.54 5.17 -6.07
C GLN A 71 -1.35 6.06 -6.47
N HIS A 72 -1.58 7.05 -7.31
CA HIS A 72 -0.56 8.03 -7.67
C HIS A 72 -0.18 8.91 -6.47
N ALA A 73 -1.18 9.40 -5.72
CA ALA A 73 -0.94 10.19 -4.52
C ALA A 73 -0.10 9.44 -3.47
N MET A 74 -0.30 8.13 -3.30
CA MET A 74 0.43 7.31 -2.33
C MET A 74 1.95 7.43 -2.45
N LYS A 75 2.51 7.52 -3.66
CA LYS A 75 3.96 7.67 -3.87
C LYS A 75 4.53 8.94 -3.24
N HIS A 76 3.70 9.96 -3.03
CA HIS A 76 4.10 11.22 -2.45
C HIS A 76 3.96 11.25 -0.92
N TYR A 77 3.25 10.29 -0.31
CA TYR A 77 3.02 10.30 1.14
C TYR A 77 4.30 10.26 1.97
N PRO A 78 5.30 9.38 1.70
CA PRO A 78 6.53 9.36 2.50
C PRO A 78 7.23 10.73 2.51
N TYR A 79 7.36 11.33 1.32
CA TYR A 79 7.94 12.67 1.17
C TYR A 79 7.13 13.74 1.91
N LEU A 80 5.80 13.74 1.77
CA LEU A 80 4.93 14.72 2.43
C LEU A 80 4.95 14.56 3.95
N ILE A 81 4.96 13.33 4.47
CA ILE A 81 5.04 13.04 5.89
C ILE A 81 6.38 13.52 6.47
N HIS A 82 7.48 13.29 5.77
CA HIS A 82 8.80 13.74 6.22
C HIS A 82 8.90 15.28 6.26
N GLN A 83 8.34 15.98 5.27
CA GLN A 83 8.44 17.43 5.15
C GLN A 83 7.43 18.20 6.02
N PHE A 84 6.22 17.66 6.20
CA PHE A 84 5.10 18.40 6.79
C PHE A 84 4.46 17.71 8.00
N GLY A 85 4.92 16.51 8.36
CA GLY A 85 4.29 15.68 9.37
C GLY A 85 3.04 14.96 8.86
N THR A 86 2.34 14.28 9.76
CA THR A 86 1.12 13.53 9.45
C THR A 86 0.00 14.46 9.00
N PRO A 87 -0.74 14.15 7.92
CA PRO A 87 -1.99 14.84 7.62
C PRO A 87 -3.01 14.49 8.71
N ASN A 88 -3.33 15.46 9.56
CA ASN A 88 -4.35 15.36 10.62
C ASN A 88 -5.76 15.42 10.05
#